data_AF-A0A8B5WZR9-F1
#
_entry.id   AF-A0A8B5WZR9-F1
#
_cell.length_a   1.000
_cell.length_b   1.000
_cell.length_c   1.000
_cell.angle_alpha   90.00
_cell.angle_beta   90.00
_cell.angle_gamma   90.00
#
_symmetry.space_group_name_H-M   'P 1'
#
loop_
_entity.id
_entity.type
_entity.pdbx_description
1 polymer ?
#
loop_
_entity_poly.entity_id
_entity_poly.type
_entity_poly.pdbx_seq_one_letter_code
_entity_poly.pdbx_strand_id
1 'polypeptide(L)'
;MSTVNIAYSQKELEPLVSKPMPAAILIPELVEAARNPSKLTSHPALSALLAEGADVLAAVHEIPKLTYTMYRDVQRDTDRQLYLKPFWTRRARLAAAAFQVLLGNDEY
;
A
#
# COMPACT_ATOMS: atom_id res chain seq x y z
N MET A 1 25.64 -18.23 -0.60
CA MET A 1 24.65 -17.50 0.24
C MET A 1 23.27 -18.00 -0.16
N SER A 2 22.70 -18.92 0.61
CA SER A 2 21.40 -19.52 0.31
C SER A 2 20.27 -18.54 0.61
N THR A 3 19.53 -18.15 -0.42
CA THR A 3 18.28 -17.39 -0.30
C THR A 3 17.25 -18.27 0.38
N VAL A 4 16.90 -17.98 1.63
CA VAL A 4 15.78 -18.63 2.32
C VAL A 4 14.50 -18.15 1.64
N ASN A 5 13.96 -18.98 0.76
CA ASN A 5 12.69 -18.72 0.11
C ASN A 5 11.59 -19.18 1.07
N ILE A 6 11.10 -18.26 1.90
CA ILE A 6 10.00 -18.55 2.82
C ILE A 6 8.70 -18.53 2.00
N ALA A 7 8.43 -19.62 1.29
CA ALA A 7 7.15 -19.85 0.67
C ALA A 7 6.19 -20.36 1.76
N TYR A 8 5.44 -19.47 2.38
CA TYR A 8 4.36 -19.87 3.28
C TYR A 8 3.26 -20.54 2.46
N SER A 9 2.87 -21.75 2.85
CA SER A 9 1.72 -22.43 2.27
C SER A 9 0.43 -21.69 2.66
N GLN A 10 -0.62 -21.83 1.84
CA GLN A 10 -1.92 -21.21 2.10
C GLN A 10 -2.46 -21.52 3.52
N LYS A 11 -2.19 -22.73 4.02
CA LYS A 11 -2.55 -23.18 5.37
C LYS A 11 -1.78 -22.48 6.50
N GLU A 12 -0.56 -22.03 6.23
CA GLU A 12 0.26 -21.29 7.20
C GLU A 12 -0.08 -19.80 7.23
N LEU A 13 -0.60 -19.27 6.11
CA LEU A 13 -1.08 -17.89 6.01
C LEU A 13 -2.45 -17.69 6.66
N GLU A 14 -3.32 -18.69 6.57
CA GLU A 14 -4.68 -18.66 7.12
C GLU A 14 -4.73 -18.20 8.59
N PRO A 15 -3.96 -18.75 9.55
CA PRO A 15 -3.99 -18.30 10.94
C PRO A 15 -3.36 -16.91 11.18
N LEU A 16 -2.50 -16.44 10.26
CA LEU A 16 -1.90 -15.10 10.36
C LEU A 16 -2.88 -14.00 9.96
N VAL A 17 -3.72 -14.28 8.96
CA VAL A 17 -4.78 -13.39 8.48
C VAL A 17 -6.06 -13.53 9.33
N SER A 18 -6.32 -14.71 9.89
CA SER A 18 -7.51 -15.01 10.70
C SER A 18 -7.41 -14.55 12.16
N LYS A 19 -6.29 -13.94 12.58
CA LYS A 19 -6.27 -13.25 13.87
C LYS A 19 -7.35 -12.17 13.85
N PRO A 20 -8.26 -12.12 14.83
CA PRO A 20 -9.19 -11.02 14.92
C PRO A 20 -8.38 -9.73 15.08
N MET A 21 -8.26 -8.98 13.99
CA MET A 21 -7.86 -7.58 14.05
C MET A 21 -8.74 -6.93 15.11
N PRO A 22 -8.20 -6.14 16.07
CA PRO A 22 -9.05 -5.46 17.02
C PRO A 22 -10.08 -4.65 16.24
N ALA A 23 -11.36 -4.96 16.53
CA ALA A 23 -12.52 -4.49 15.82
C ALA A 23 -12.74 -3.00 16.07
N ALA A 24 -12.02 -2.19 15.32
CA ALA A 24 -12.57 -1.01 14.69
C ALA A 24 -11.95 -1.00 13.30
N ILE A 25 -12.75 -1.29 12.28
CA ILE A 25 -12.38 -0.94 10.91
C ILE A 25 -11.98 0.54 10.99
N LEU A 26 -10.69 0.85 10.78
CA LEU A 26 -10.15 2.17 11.06
C LEU A 26 -10.84 3.28 10.24
N ILE A 27 -11.51 2.90 9.15
CA ILE A 27 -12.31 3.77 8.28
C ILE A 27 -13.48 2.92 7.71
N PRO A 28 -14.66 2.89 8.35
CA PRO A 28 -15.82 2.11 7.90
C PRO A 28 -16.20 2.33 6.43
N GLU A 29 -15.96 3.54 5.94
CA GLU A 29 -16.18 3.96 4.56
C GLU A 29 -15.34 3.15 3.57
N LEU A 30 -14.15 2.69 3.96
CA LEU A 30 -13.30 1.83 3.11
C LEU A 30 -13.85 0.40 2.99
N VAL A 31 -14.54 -0.10 4.03
CA VAL A 31 -15.18 -1.42 3.96
C VAL A 31 -16.42 -1.38 3.10
N GLU A 32 -17.20 -0.30 3.18
CA GLU A 32 -18.32 -0.08 2.26
C GLU A 32 -17.84 0.13 0.82
N ALA A 33 -16.73 0.85 0.63
CA ALA A 33 -16.09 0.98 -0.68
C ALA A 33 -15.67 -0.38 -1.26
N ALA A 34 -15.02 -1.24 -0.46
CA ALA A 34 -14.62 -2.57 -0.88
C ALA A 34 -15.82 -3.47 -1.25
N ARG A 35 -16.96 -3.31 -0.56
CA ARG A 35 -18.17 -4.09 -0.81
C ARG A 35 -18.98 -3.61 -2.02
N ASN A 36 -18.98 -2.30 -2.28
CA ASN A 36 -19.70 -1.68 -3.39
C ASN A 36 -18.85 -0.59 -4.07
N PRO A 37 -17.84 -0.97 -4.86
CA PRO A 37 -16.94 -0.01 -5.51
C PRO A 37 -17.68 1.00 -6.40
N SER A 38 -18.76 0.56 -7.05
CA SER A 38 -19.61 1.37 -7.93
C SER A 38 -20.31 2.55 -7.24
N LYS A 39 -20.59 2.43 -5.94
CA LYS A 39 -21.14 3.55 -5.15
C LYS A 39 -20.10 4.63 -4.86
N LEU A 40 -18.83 4.25 -4.79
CA LEU A 40 -17.75 5.21 -4.59
C LEU A 40 -17.42 5.93 -5.89
N THR A 41 -17.32 5.20 -7.01
CA THR A 41 -17.00 5.76 -8.34
C THR A 41 -18.03 6.78 -8.83
N SER A 42 -19.26 6.71 -8.35
CA SER A 42 -20.32 7.68 -8.64
C SER A 42 -20.27 8.95 -7.76
N HIS A 43 -19.39 9.02 -6.76
CA HIS A 43 -19.28 10.18 -5.88
C HIS A 43 -18.44 11.30 -6.53
N PRO A 44 -18.96 12.52 -6.71
CA PRO A 44 -18.26 13.59 -7.43
C PRO A 44 -16.98 14.08 -6.76
N ALA A 45 -16.85 13.94 -5.43
CA ALA A 45 -15.59 14.25 -4.75
C ALA A 45 -14.47 13.24 -5.07
N LEU A 46 -14.81 12.02 -5.46
CA LEU A 46 -13.82 10.99 -5.77
C LEU A 46 -13.09 11.30 -7.07
N SER A 47 -13.77 11.82 -8.09
CA SER A 47 -13.12 12.18 -9.35
C SER A 47 -12.11 13.32 -9.17
N ALA A 48 -12.42 14.31 -8.33
CA ALA A 48 -11.49 15.37 -7.97
C ALA A 48 -10.26 14.81 -7.21
N LEU A 49 -10.48 13.87 -6.29
CA LEU A 49 -9.41 13.25 -5.50
C LEU A 49 -8.51 12.34 -6.36
N LEU A 50 -9.09 11.62 -7.32
CA LEU A 50 -8.35 10.82 -8.31
C LEU A 50 -7.56 11.71 -9.28
N ALA A 51 -8.09 12.87 -9.67
CA ALA A 51 -7.39 13.83 -10.50
C ALA A 51 -6.16 14.41 -9.77
N GLU A 52 -6.31 14.79 -8.50
CA GLU A 52 -5.19 15.27 -7.66
C GLU A 52 -4.12 14.18 -7.45
N GLY A 53 -4.55 12.91 -7.35
CA GLY A 53 -3.67 11.75 -7.17
C GLY A 53 -3.10 11.15 -8.45
N ALA A 54 -3.41 11.71 -9.63
CA ALA A 54 -3.12 11.10 -10.92
C ALA A 54 -1.62 10.85 -11.15
N ASP A 55 -0.76 11.79 -10.77
CA ASP A 55 0.70 11.65 -10.90
C ASP A 55 1.27 10.52 -10.03
N VAL A 56 0.71 10.34 -8.82
CA VAL A 56 1.11 9.27 -7.91
C VAL A 56 0.68 7.91 -8.45
N LEU A 57 -0.52 7.85 -9.07
CA LEU A 57 -1.07 6.66 -9.71
C LEU A 57 -0.27 6.26 -10.96
N ALA A 58 0.06 7.22 -11.82
CA ALA A 58 0.85 6.98 -13.02
C ALA A 58 2.21 6.35 -12.71
N ALA A 59 2.80 6.71 -11.56
CA ALA A 59 4.10 6.23 -11.12
C ALA A 59 4.06 5.02 -10.18
N VAL A 60 2.93 4.28 -10.09
CA VAL A 60 2.82 3.08 -9.24
C VAL A 60 3.83 2.00 -9.62
N HIS A 61 4.17 1.87 -10.90
CA HIS A 61 5.21 0.92 -11.36
C HIS A 61 6.63 1.29 -10.89
N GLU A 62 6.84 2.53 -10.43
CA GLU A 62 8.12 3.02 -9.93
C GLU A 62 8.25 2.90 -8.40
N ILE A 63 7.43 2.10 -7.70
CA ILE A 63 7.51 1.99 -6.24
C ILE A 63 8.96 1.70 -5.79
N PRO A 64 9.58 2.60 -5.00
CA PRO A 64 10.98 2.44 -4.64
C PRO A 64 11.18 1.22 -3.73
N LYS A 65 12.23 0.46 -4.02
CA LYS A 65 12.64 -0.70 -3.23
C LYS A 65 13.46 -0.23 -2.03
N LEU A 66 12.85 -0.20 -0.85
CA LEU A 66 13.59 0.02 0.39
C LEU A 66 14.40 -1.23 0.72
N THR A 67 15.72 -1.08 0.85
CA THR A 67 16.61 -2.18 1.25
C THR A 67 16.99 -2.06 2.71
N TYR A 68 17.39 -3.19 3.30
CA TYR A 68 17.93 -3.21 4.65
C TYR A 68 19.21 -2.37 4.78
N THR A 69 20.04 -2.34 3.73
CA THR A 69 21.24 -1.50 3.65
C THR A 69 20.91 -0.02 3.79
N MET A 70 19.90 0.48 3.06
CA MET A 70 19.47 1.88 3.17
C MET A 70 19.02 2.25 4.60
N TYR A 71 18.34 1.33 5.29
CA TYR A 71 17.95 1.54 6.68
C TYR A 71 19.18 1.60 7.62
N ARG A 72 20.15 0.70 7.42
CA ARG A 72 21.38 0.65 8.20
C ARG A 72 22.29 1.85 7.98
N ASP A 73 22.37 2.35 6.74
CA ASP A 73 23.16 3.53 6.38
C ASP A 73 22.61 4.77 7.09
N VAL A 74 21.28 4.94 7.15
CA VAL A 74 20.65 6.04 7.90
C VAL A 74 20.88 5.96 9.41
N GLN A 75 20.90 4.75 9.98
CA GLN A 75 21.23 4.57 11.40
C GLN A 75 22.69 4.93 11.71
N ARG A 76 23.58 4.89 10.70
CA ARG A 76 25.01 5.17 10.87
C ARG A 76 25.38 6.62 10.55
N ASP A 77 24.88 7.18 9.45
CA ASP A 77 25.31 8.48 8.91
C ASP A 77 24.41 9.66 9.33
N THR A 78 23.39 9.43 10.15
CA THR A 78 22.45 10.44 10.73
C THR A 78 21.57 11.19 9.72
N ASP A 79 21.89 11.17 8.43
CA ASP A 79 21.03 11.72 7.38
C ASP A 79 19.82 10.82 7.12
N ARG A 80 18.72 11.16 7.78
CA ARG A 80 17.45 10.42 7.67
C ARG A 80 16.77 10.58 6.32
N GLN A 81 17.11 11.59 5.52
CA GLN A 81 16.41 11.87 4.26
C GLN A 81 16.63 10.78 3.22
N LEU A 82 17.80 10.13 3.24
CA LEU A 82 18.15 9.01 2.35
C LEU A 82 17.20 7.81 2.47
N TYR A 83 16.55 7.63 3.63
CA TYR A 83 15.55 6.60 3.85
C TYR A 83 14.13 7.15 3.88
N LEU A 84 13.91 8.30 4.54
CA LEU A 84 12.57 8.84 4.74
C LEU A 84 11.90 9.22 3.42
N LYS A 85 12.62 9.86 2.50
CA LYS A 85 12.05 10.27 1.21
C LYS A 85 11.56 9.06 0.41
N PRO A 86 12.39 8.03 0.12
CA PRO A 86 11.89 6.84 -0.59
C PRO A 86 10.85 6.06 0.23
N PHE A 87 10.90 6.11 1.57
CA PHE A 87 9.87 5.49 2.41
C PHE A 87 8.50 6.13 2.21
N TRP A 88 8.42 7.46 2.28
CA TRP A 88 7.16 8.18 2.07
C TRP A 88 6.65 8.04 0.64
N THR A 89 7.54 8.10 -0.36
CA THR A 89 7.19 7.82 -1.76
C THR A 89 6.61 6.41 -1.93
N ARG A 90 7.25 5.39 -1.36
CA ARG A 90 6.74 4.01 -1.37
C ARG A 90 5.36 3.93 -0.73
N ARG A 91 5.18 4.55 0.44
CA ARG A 91 3.91 4.53 1.17
C ARG A 91 2.77 5.18 0.37
N ALA A 92 3.02 6.34 -0.24
CA ALA A 92 2.02 7.04 -1.05
C ALA A 92 1.61 6.23 -2.29
N ARG A 93 2.59 5.70 -3.04
CA ARG A 93 2.32 4.90 -4.24
C ARG A 93 1.60 3.59 -3.91
N LEU A 94 1.96 2.91 -2.82
CA LEU A 94 1.24 1.72 -2.36
C LEU A 94 -0.19 2.03 -1.93
N ALA A 95 -0.43 3.16 -1.24
CA ALA A 95 -1.77 3.58 -0.87
C ALA A 95 -2.63 3.86 -2.11
N ALA A 96 -2.06 4.54 -3.12
CA ALA A 96 -2.75 4.81 -4.37
C ALA A 96 -3.10 3.52 -5.14
N ALA A 97 -2.16 2.56 -5.22
CA ALA A 97 -2.40 1.25 -5.82
C ALA A 97 -3.49 0.46 -5.07
N ALA A 98 -3.40 0.41 -3.74
CA ALA A 98 -4.42 -0.26 -2.92
C ALA A 98 -5.81 0.37 -3.09
N PHE A 99 -5.87 1.68 -3.27
CA PHE A 99 -7.12 2.39 -3.51
C PHE A 99 -7.75 2.04 -4.86
N GLN A 100 -6.96 1.85 -5.91
CA GLN A 100 -7.47 1.38 -7.22
C GLN A 100 -8.01 -0.04 -7.15
N VAL A 101 -7.33 -0.95 -6.44
CA VAL A 101 -7.85 -2.30 -6.18
C VAL A 101 -9.19 -2.23 -5.42
N LEU A 102 -9.32 -1.33 -4.43
CA LEU A 102 -10.60 -1.12 -3.74
C LEU A 102 -11.71 -0.58 -4.66
N LEU A 103 -11.35 0.13 -5.73
CA LEU A 103 -12.27 0.62 -6.75
C LEU A 103 -12.57 -0.43 -7.83
N GLY A 104 -11.96 -1.62 -7.77
CA GLY A 104 -12.12 -2.70 -8.73
C GLY A 104 -11.23 -2.59 -9.98
N ASN A 105 -10.22 -1.72 -9.96
CA ASN A 105 -9.20 -1.60 -10.99
C ASN A 105 -7.98 -2.42 -10.58
N ASP A 106 -8.02 -3.72 -10.89
CA ASP A 106 -7.03 -4.71 -10.46
C ASP A 106 -5.93 -4.95 -11.51
N GLU A 107 -5.93 -4.18 -12.59
CA GLU A 107 -4.98 -4.30 -13.70
C GLU A 107 -3.64 -3.67 -13.34
N TYR A 108 -2.66 -4.50 -12.96
CA TYR A 108 -1.28 -4.09 -12.65
C TYR A 108 -0.23 -5.06 -13.17
#